data_AF-A0A164WKF6-F1
#
_entry.id   AF-A0A164WKF6-F1
#
_cell.length_a   1.000
_cell.length_b   1.000
_cell.length_c   1.000
_cell.angle_alpha   90.00
_cell.angle_beta   90.00
_cell.angle_gamma   90.00
#
_symmetry.space_group_name_H-M   'P 1'
#
loop_
_entity.id
_entity.type
_entity.pdbx_description
1 polymer ?
#
loop_
_entity_poly.entity_id
_entity_poly.type
_entity_poly.pdbx_seq_one_letter_code
_entity_poly.pdbx_strand_id
1 'polypeptide(L)'
;MSGSLHTIMAASDNVSTFQMESHTFGHKLLSLFSIPARCLQGVSTVKRAPTEELKAIFEKYASVSKGSEKLMTSADFIRGFLGLFPDANYDPASVALLGGIVDSSKDGLISFPEFQAFEGLLCLPDALYLTAFQLFDTNGSGLVSFENFENVMKQTTLHQRIPFDMNGEFVRLYFGRDKSRQISYSEFSQFLHDFHEEYAKVAFKKYDPEGTGFISALDFNDIILSVKSHLLTPDVQANLIALTRGGSSPGSKVSYAYFVAFTSLLNNMELIKKLYLQATSNKFDLEVTREEMLQVSQTMSQVTPLELEILFLLVDLHKQTGRITYADLQAIAPDQYMKKINQRLAAAKSAAPVDRSVVSQMLESAYRFTLGAVAGAVGATAVYPIDLVKTRMQNQRSGSFVGELMYRNSIDCCKKVIRHEGFFGLYRGLVPQLMGVAPEKAIKLTTNDLVRDKFTTKGQIPLYGEVIAGACAGGSQVVFTNPLEIVKIRLQVAGEIASASKVGAVSVVRELGFLGLYKVSSDRFPLS
;
A
#
# COMPACT_ATOMS: atom_id res chain seq x y z
N MET A 1 36.81 -11.68 19.17
CA MET A 1 36.92 -12.45 17.91
C MET A 1 35.78 -13.48 17.71
N SER A 2 34.73 -13.49 18.55
CA SER A 2 33.59 -14.44 18.43
C SER A 2 32.30 -13.83 17.83
N GLY A 3 32.29 -12.53 17.53
CA GLY A 3 31.09 -11.80 17.05
C GLY A 3 30.93 -11.76 15.53
N SER A 4 31.98 -12.05 14.76
CA SER A 4 31.96 -11.94 13.29
C SER A 4 31.55 -13.24 12.59
N LEU A 5 31.63 -14.40 13.26
CA LEU A 5 31.19 -15.70 12.72
C LEU A 5 29.66 -15.86 12.71
N HIS A 6 28.95 -15.16 13.61
CA HIS A 6 27.49 -15.25 13.71
C HIS A 6 26.75 -14.45 12.61
N THR A 7 27.44 -13.48 11.99
CA THR A 7 26.97 -12.74 10.80
C THR A 7 27.34 -13.47 9.50
N ILE A 8 28.35 -14.35 9.55
CA ILE A 8 28.81 -15.15 8.41
C ILE A 8 27.89 -16.37 8.15
N MET A 9 27.16 -16.85 9.16
CA MET A 9 26.14 -17.92 9.04
C MET A 9 24.70 -17.36 8.94
N ALA A 10 24.50 -16.18 8.37
CA ALA A 10 23.16 -15.63 8.15
C ALA A 10 22.86 -15.34 6.68
N ALA A 11 23.88 -15.41 5.82
CA ALA A 11 23.81 -15.15 4.39
C ALA A 11 23.70 -16.45 3.56
N SER A 12 23.38 -17.59 4.19
CA SER A 12 23.23 -18.89 3.51
C SER A 12 22.05 -19.72 4.06
N ASP A 13 21.20 -19.14 4.91
CA ASP A 13 20.55 -19.91 5.96
C ASP A 13 19.02 -19.92 5.92
N ASN A 14 18.44 -20.90 5.21
CA ASN A 14 17.03 -21.36 5.18
C ASN A 14 16.31 -21.03 3.87
N VAL A 15 15.45 -21.92 3.37
CA VAL A 15 14.51 -21.63 2.26
C VAL A 15 13.69 -20.35 2.52
N SER A 16 13.39 -20.02 3.77
CA SER A 16 12.71 -18.77 4.16
C SER A 16 13.61 -17.52 4.15
N THR A 17 14.91 -17.69 4.42
CA THR A 17 15.92 -16.63 4.26
C THR A 17 16.35 -16.52 2.81
N PHE A 18 16.27 -17.59 2.01
CA PHE A 18 16.37 -17.59 0.55
C PHE A 18 15.15 -16.95 -0.11
N GLN A 19 13.96 -17.09 0.48
CA GLN A 19 12.82 -16.25 0.13
C GLN A 19 13.22 -14.79 0.45
N MET A 20 13.77 -14.50 1.64
CA MET A 20 14.25 -13.15 1.99
C MET A 20 15.41 -12.63 1.12
N GLU A 21 16.29 -13.49 0.60
CA GLU A 21 17.37 -13.18 -0.31
C GLU A 21 16.85 -13.03 -1.73
N SER A 22 15.92 -13.85 -2.21
CA SER A 22 15.17 -13.64 -3.45
C SER A 22 14.32 -12.36 -3.39
N HIS A 23 13.84 -11.99 -2.21
CA HIS A 23 13.22 -10.70 -1.89
C HIS A 23 14.24 -9.55 -1.88
N THR A 24 15.45 -9.73 -1.34
CA THR A 24 16.53 -8.71 -1.30
C THR A 24 17.14 -8.49 -2.69
N PHE A 25 17.29 -9.59 -3.43
CA PHE A 25 17.65 -9.74 -4.84
C PHE A 25 16.61 -9.05 -5.71
N GLY A 26 15.33 -9.39 -5.55
CA GLY A 26 14.20 -8.71 -6.17
C GLY A 26 14.14 -7.22 -5.81
N HIS A 27 14.40 -6.82 -4.56
CA HIS A 27 14.39 -5.42 -4.12
C HIS A 27 15.54 -4.59 -4.69
N LYS A 28 16.76 -5.15 -4.79
CA LYS A 28 17.85 -4.48 -5.47
C LYS A 28 17.60 -4.39 -6.97
N LEU A 29 17.11 -5.45 -7.62
CA LEU A 29 16.66 -5.42 -9.02
C LEU A 29 15.59 -4.35 -9.25
N LEU A 30 14.51 -4.39 -8.49
CA LEU A 30 13.40 -3.43 -8.60
C LEU A 30 13.87 -2.01 -8.37
N SER A 31 14.79 -1.77 -7.43
CA SER A 31 15.39 -0.44 -7.23
C SER A 31 16.31 0.02 -8.38
N LEU A 32 16.91 -0.92 -9.12
CA LEU A 32 17.78 -0.66 -10.26
C LEU A 32 16.99 -0.48 -11.58
N PHE A 33 15.77 -1.02 -11.67
CA PHE A 33 14.91 -0.96 -12.87
C PHE A 33 13.65 -0.09 -12.74
N SER A 34 13.39 0.49 -11.55
CA SER A 34 12.17 1.30 -11.36
C SER A 34 12.28 2.70 -11.99
N ILE A 35 11.44 2.95 -12.99
CA ILE A 35 11.00 4.31 -13.35
C ILE A 35 9.91 4.76 -12.35
N PRO A 36 9.99 5.98 -11.77
CA PRO A 36 9.07 6.43 -10.73
C PRO A 36 7.60 6.46 -11.18
N ALA A 37 6.74 5.69 -10.51
CA ALA A 37 5.31 5.70 -10.77
C ALA A 37 4.57 6.89 -10.08
N ARG A 38 3.73 7.56 -10.87
CA ARG A 38 2.67 8.48 -10.43
C ARG A 38 1.62 7.72 -9.62
N CYS A 39 1.17 8.33 -8.52
CA CYS A 39 0.22 7.77 -7.57
C CYS A 39 -1.18 7.61 -8.19
N LEU A 40 -1.74 6.39 -8.10
CA LEU A 40 -3.17 6.15 -7.96
C LEU A 40 -3.32 5.14 -6.81
N GLN A 41 -4.25 5.40 -5.90
CA GLN A 41 -4.60 4.49 -4.80
C GLN A 41 -5.04 3.14 -5.38
N GLY A 42 -4.32 2.07 -5.03
CA GLY A 42 -4.53 0.73 -5.56
C GLY A 42 -3.17 0.07 -5.81
N VAL A 43 -3.06 -1.22 -5.52
CA VAL A 43 -1.85 -2.06 -5.62
C VAL A 43 -0.86 -1.55 -6.67
N SER A 44 0.31 -1.06 -6.22
CA SER A 44 1.35 -0.57 -7.12
C SER A 44 1.95 -1.75 -7.89
N THR A 45 1.47 -2.00 -9.10
CA THR A 45 2.12 -2.93 -10.02
C THR A 45 3.43 -2.30 -10.51
N VAL A 46 4.53 -3.05 -10.39
CA VAL A 46 5.82 -2.63 -10.93
C VAL A 46 5.67 -2.56 -12.45
N LYS A 47 6.05 -1.43 -13.05
CA LYS A 47 6.04 -1.27 -14.51
C LYS A 47 7.33 -1.84 -15.09
N ARG A 48 7.19 -2.51 -16.23
CA ARG A 48 8.29 -2.99 -17.06
C ARG A 48 9.25 -1.86 -17.42
N ALA A 49 10.55 -2.14 -17.35
CA ALA A 49 11.58 -1.27 -17.88
C ALA A 49 11.65 -1.35 -19.43
N PRO A 50 12.00 -0.24 -20.12
CA PRO A 50 12.15 -0.25 -21.56
C PRO A 50 13.38 -1.07 -21.97
N THR A 51 13.26 -1.83 -23.07
CA THR A 51 14.29 -2.76 -23.55
C THR A 51 15.64 -2.09 -23.79
N GLU A 52 15.66 -0.84 -24.28
CA GLU A 52 16.90 -0.11 -24.57
C GLU A 52 17.70 0.22 -23.30
N GLU A 53 17.01 0.62 -22.22
CA GLU A 53 17.64 0.87 -20.92
C GLU A 53 18.14 -0.44 -20.30
N LEU A 54 17.34 -1.50 -20.37
CA LEU A 54 17.74 -2.83 -19.91
C LEU A 54 19.02 -3.31 -20.61
N LYS A 55 19.10 -3.10 -21.93
CA LYS A 55 20.26 -3.49 -22.72
C LYS A 55 21.50 -2.68 -22.34
N ALA A 56 21.37 -1.36 -22.17
CA ALA A 56 22.46 -0.51 -21.72
C ALA A 56 22.99 -0.92 -20.32
N ILE A 57 22.08 -1.26 -19.40
CA ILE A 57 22.43 -1.77 -18.08
C ILE A 57 23.14 -3.13 -18.20
N PHE A 58 22.57 -4.07 -18.96
CA PHE A 58 23.15 -5.40 -19.16
C PHE A 58 24.58 -5.32 -19.71
N GLU A 59 24.81 -4.52 -20.76
CA GLU A 59 26.12 -4.39 -21.40
C GLU A 59 27.19 -3.73 -20.51
N LYS A 60 26.77 -3.01 -19.46
CA LYS A 60 27.67 -2.42 -18.45
C LYS A 60 28.26 -3.47 -17.51
N TYR A 61 27.49 -4.52 -17.19
CA TYR A 61 27.91 -5.56 -16.25
C TYR A 61 28.36 -6.86 -16.93
N ALA A 62 27.97 -7.09 -18.18
CA ALA A 62 28.41 -8.25 -18.97
C ALA A 62 29.92 -8.22 -19.23
N SER A 63 30.65 -9.15 -18.59
CA SER A 63 32.11 -9.26 -18.70
C SER A 63 32.56 -10.23 -19.81
N VAL A 64 31.72 -11.20 -20.18
CA VAL A 64 32.07 -12.25 -21.14
C VAL A 64 31.58 -11.85 -22.54
N SER A 65 32.43 -12.04 -23.55
CA SER A 65 32.07 -11.83 -24.96
C SER A 65 32.28 -13.13 -25.74
N LYS A 66 31.20 -13.64 -26.35
CA LYS A 66 31.22 -14.85 -27.18
C LYS A 66 30.74 -14.47 -28.58
N GLY A 67 31.68 -14.25 -29.50
CA GLY A 67 31.37 -13.72 -30.83
C GLY A 67 30.90 -12.26 -30.75
N SER A 68 29.72 -11.96 -31.31
CA SER A 68 29.09 -10.63 -31.26
C SER A 68 28.20 -10.40 -30.04
N GLU A 69 27.99 -11.41 -29.20
CA GLU A 69 27.11 -11.33 -28.04
C GLU A 69 27.89 -11.17 -26.74
N LYS A 70 27.42 -10.25 -25.90
CA LYS A 70 27.87 -10.10 -24.52
C LYS A 70 27.02 -10.97 -23.61
N LEU A 71 27.66 -11.62 -22.64
CA LEU A 71 27.05 -12.51 -21.67
C LEU A 71 27.51 -12.11 -20.26
N MET A 72 26.64 -12.29 -19.27
CA MET A 72 26.95 -12.08 -17.87
C MET A 72 27.30 -13.43 -17.21
N THR A 73 28.32 -13.44 -16.36
CA THR A 73 28.51 -14.56 -15.42
C THR A 73 27.54 -14.45 -14.24
N SER A 74 27.35 -15.54 -13.48
CA SER A 74 26.62 -15.47 -12.21
C SER A 74 27.22 -14.43 -11.25
N ALA A 75 28.54 -14.26 -11.25
CA ALA A 75 29.20 -13.24 -10.42
C ALA A 75 28.91 -11.81 -10.90
N ASP A 76 28.91 -11.57 -12.22
CA ASP A 76 28.56 -10.27 -12.80
C ASP A 76 27.15 -9.87 -12.39
N PHE A 77 26.23 -10.84 -12.38
CA PHE A 77 24.84 -10.60 -12.02
C PHE A 77 24.64 -10.44 -10.52
N ILE A 78 25.02 -11.45 -9.71
CA ILE A 78 24.76 -11.46 -8.26
C ILE A 78 25.59 -10.40 -7.51
N ARG A 79 26.87 -10.27 -7.85
CA ARG A 79 27.80 -9.39 -7.11
C ARG A 79 27.99 -8.07 -7.83
N GLY A 80 28.14 -8.07 -9.15
CA GLY A 80 28.32 -6.84 -9.92
C GLY A 80 27.04 -6.00 -9.97
N PHE A 81 25.99 -6.56 -10.56
CA PHE A 81 24.73 -5.87 -10.79
C PHE A 81 23.91 -5.74 -9.50
N LEU A 82 23.76 -6.81 -8.74
CA LEU A 82 22.98 -6.81 -7.50
C LEU A 82 23.78 -6.50 -6.25
N GLY A 83 25.11 -6.45 -6.28
CA GLY A 83 25.89 -6.11 -5.08
C GLY A 83 25.63 -7.02 -3.88
N LEU A 84 25.13 -8.23 -4.09
CA LEU A 84 24.98 -9.24 -3.03
C LEU A 84 26.36 -9.87 -2.77
N PHE A 85 26.60 -10.37 -1.56
CA PHE A 85 27.89 -10.91 -1.14
C PHE A 85 29.07 -9.93 -1.41
N PRO A 86 29.05 -8.73 -0.79
CA PRO A 86 30.09 -7.72 -1.00
C PRO A 86 31.45 -8.13 -0.41
N ASP A 87 31.45 -9.04 0.57
CA ASP A 87 32.65 -9.51 1.24
C ASP A 87 33.55 -10.35 0.31
N ALA A 88 34.85 -10.35 0.59
CA ALA A 88 35.84 -11.11 -0.18
C ALA A 88 35.74 -12.63 0.06
N ASN A 89 35.25 -13.04 1.25
CA ASN A 89 35.11 -14.44 1.66
C ASN A 89 33.67 -14.92 1.48
N TYR A 90 33.15 -14.87 0.25
CA TYR A 90 31.82 -15.37 -0.08
C TYR A 90 31.87 -16.82 -0.56
N ASP A 91 30.76 -17.54 -0.43
CA ASP A 91 30.63 -18.89 -0.98
C ASP A 91 30.30 -18.84 -2.49
N PRO A 92 31.18 -19.37 -3.36
CA PRO A 92 30.94 -19.38 -4.79
C PRO A 92 29.73 -20.23 -5.19
N ALA A 93 29.38 -21.26 -4.42
CA ALA A 93 28.24 -22.13 -4.73
C ALA A 93 26.91 -21.36 -4.60
N SER A 94 26.76 -20.56 -3.54
CA SER A 94 25.60 -19.67 -3.36
C SER A 94 25.42 -18.66 -4.49
N VAL A 95 26.52 -18.10 -5.00
CA VAL A 95 26.49 -17.19 -6.17
C VAL A 95 26.08 -17.92 -7.44
N ALA A 96 26.59 -19.12 -7.68
CA ALA A 96 26.21 -19.94 -8.83
C ALA A 96 24.73 -20.35 -8.76
N LEU A 97 24.25 -20.77 -7.59
CA LEU A 97 22.87 -21.16 -7.35
C LEU A 97 21.90 -20.02 -7.65
N LEU A 98 22.16 -18.82 -7.11
CA LEU A 98 21.31 -17.64 -7.35
C LEU A 98 21.40 -17.14 -8.79
N GLY A 99 22.58 -17.23 -9.42
CA GLY A 99 22.74 -16.92 -10.84
C GLY A 99 21.95 -17.89 -11.73
N GLY A 100 21.88 -19.15 -11.33
CA GLY A 100 21.13 -20.21 -12.01
C GLY A 100 19.62 -20.00 -12.06
N ILE A 101 19.06 -19.07 -11.25
CA ILE A 101 17.66 -18.65 -11.35
C ILE A 101 17.40 -17.96 -12.68
N VAL A 102 18.34 -17.12 -13.12
CA VAL A 102 18.22 -16.30 -14.34
C VAL A 102 18.71 -17.05 -15.56
N ASP A 103 19.75 -17.87 -15.40
CA ASP A 103 20.22 -18.79 -16.44
C ASP A 103 19.19 -19.94 -16.61
N SER A 104 18.28 -19.73 -17.55
CA SER A 104 17.26 -20.70 -17.93
C SER A 104 17.81 -21.76 -18.87
N SER A 105 18.85 -21.42 -19.64
CA SER A 105 19.53 -22.31 -20.58
C SER A 105 20.44 -23.34 -19.90
N LYS A 106 20.80 -23.09 -18.64
CA LYS A 106 21.73 -23.87 -17.81
C LYS A 106 23.12 -24.01 -18.43
N ASP A 107 23.55 -23.00 -19.19
CA ASP A 107 24.88 -22.95 -19.81
C ASP A 107 25.95 -22.28 -18.94
N GLY A 108 25.56 -21.80 -17.75
CA GLY A 108 26.41 -21.13 -16.76
C GLY A 108 26.59 -19.64 -17.02
N LEU A 109 25.95 -19.10 -18.06
CA LEU A 109 25.99 -17.70 -18.44
C LEU A 109 24.56 -17.15 -18.51
N ILE A 110 24.44 -15.82 -18.47
CA ILE A 110 23.17 -15.11 -18.54
C ILE A 110 23.19 -14.26 -19.79
N SER A 111 22.30 -14.58 -20.72
CA SER A 111 22.08 -13.83 -21.95
C SER A 111 21.16 -12.61 -21.71
N PHE A 112 21.17 -11.66 -22.66
CA PHE A 112 20.27 -10.50 -22.57
C PHE A 112 18.78 -10.91 -22.59
N PRO A 113 18.32 -11.86 -23.43
CA PRO A 113 16.94 -12.35 -23.37
C PRO A 113 16.55 -12.92 -22.00
N GLU A 114 17.46 -13.66 -21.34
CA GLU A 114 17.22 -14.22 -20.01
C GLU A 114 17.16 -13.15 -18.93
N PHE A 115 18.08 -12.19 -18.98
CA PHE A 115 18.05 -11.02 -18.11
C PHE A 115 16.75 -10.22 -18.24
N GLN A 116 16.29 -10.01 -19.48
CA GLN A 116 15.03 -9.32 -19.76
C GLN A 116 13.80 -10.15 -19.36
N ALA A 117 13.84 -11.48 -19.54
CA ALA A 117 12.78 -12.38 -19.11
C ALA A 117 12.66 -12.37 -17.58
N PHE A 118 13.78 -12.37 -16.87
CA PHE A 118 13.83 -12.32 -15.42
C PHE A 118 13.33 -10.97 -14.86
N GLU A 119 13.64 -9.84 -15.50
CA GLU A 119 13.01 -8.55 -15.16
C GLU A 119 11.49 -8.60 -15.34
N GLY A 120 11.02 -9.25 -16.41
CA GLY A 120 9.60 -9.47 -16.64
C GLY A 120 8.93 -10.29 -15.54
N LEU A 121 9.61 -11.34 -15.07
CA LEU A 121 9.18 -12.19 -13.95
C LEU A 121 9.03 -11.37 -12.67
N LEU A 122 9.98 -10.49 -12.36
CA LEU A 122 9.92 -9.65 -11.16
C LEU A 122 8.77 -8.64 -11.14
N CYS A 123 8.19 -8.35 -12.29
CA CYS A 123 7.02 -7.48 -12.40
C CYS A 123 5.70 -8.22 -12.11
N LEU A 124 5.73 -9.54 -11.97
CA LEU A 124 4.56 -10.36 -11.66
C LEU A 124 4.17 -10.27 -10.17
N PRO A 125 2.88 -10.35 -9.82
CA PRO A 125 2.41 -10.23 -8.45
C PRO A 125 2.91 -11.37 -7.53
N ASP A 126 3.23 -12.52 -8.11
CA ASP A 126 3.72 -13.74 -7.45
C ASP A 126 5.21 -14.02 -7.76
N ALA A 127 5.96 -12.99 -8.19
CA ALA A 127 7.37 -13.07 -8.54
C ALA A 127 8.25 -13.84 -7.53
N LEU A 128 7.91 -13.77 -6.25
CA LEU A 128 8.63 -14.43 -5.17
C LEU A 128 8.53 -15.96 -5.24
N TYR A 129 7.31 -16.46 -5.48
CA TYR A 129 7.09 -17.89 -5.65
C TYR A 129 7.69 -18.37 -6.96
N LEU A 130 7.62 -17.58 -8.03
CA LEU A 130 8.26 -17.91 -9.30
C LEU A 130 9.80 -17.97 -9.19
N THR A 131 10.40 -17.01 -8.48
CA THR A 131 11.85 -17.00 -8.24
C THR A 131 12.27 -18.20 -7.39
N ALA A 132 11.50 -18.52 -6.35
CA ALA A 132 11.71 -19.73 -5.56
C ALA A 132 11.54 -21.00 -6.41
N PHE A 133 10.54 -21.05 -7.29
CA PHE A 133 10.34 -22.19 -8.18
C PHE A 133 11.53 -22.40 -9.12
N GLN A 134 12.04 -21.33 -9.76
CA GLN A 134 13.21 -21.40 -10.63
C GLN A 134 14.49 -21.83 -9.89
N LEU A 135 14.60 -21.50 -8.60
CA LEU A 135 15.70 -21.98 -7.76
C LEU A 135 15.67 -23.50 -7.60
N PHE A 136 14.47 -24.08 -7.45
CA PHE A 136 14.28 -25.51 -7.30
C PHE A 136 14.20 -26.25 -8.65
N ASP A 137 13.86 -25.58 -9.75
CA ASP A 137 13.90 -26.13 -11.11
C ASP A 137 15.33 -26.06 -11.69
N THR A 138 16.24 -26.83 -11.08
CA THR A 138 17.67 -26.79 -11.42
C THR A 138 17.98 -27.23 -12.86
N ASN A 139 17.08 -27.97 -13.51
CA ASN A 139 17.23 -28.44 -14.89
C ASN A 139 16.42 -27.62 -15.91
N GLY A 140 15.65 -26.60 -15.48
CA GLY A 140 14.86 -25.75 -16.37
C GLY A 140 13.71 -26.48 -17.05
N SER A 141 13.22 -27.58 -16.46
CA SER A 141 12.19 -28.42 -17.06
C SER A 141 10.77 -27.84 -16.92
N GLY A 142 10.59 -26.81 -16.10
CA GLY A 142 9.29 -26.29 -15.71
C GLY A 142 8.58 -27.16 -14.66
N LEU A 143 9.29 -28.13 -14.07
CA LEU A 143 8.82 -29.05 -13.03
C LEU A 143 9.90 -29.24 -11.96
N VAL A 144 9.49 -29.45 -10.72
CA VAL A 144 10.42 -29.74 -9.61
C VAL A 144 10.35 -31.22 -9.27
N SER A 145 11.47 -31.93 -9.41
CA SER A 145 11.61 -33.32 -8.97
C SER A 145 12.05 -33.42 -7.51
N PHE A 146 11.87 -34.59 -6.90
CA PHE A 146 12.38 -34.86 -5.55
C PHE A 146 13.90 -34.65 -5.45
N GLU A 147 14.65 -35.03 -6.49
CA GLU A 147 16.10 -34.85 -6.51
C GLU A 147 16.48 -33.35 -6.48
N ASN A 148 15.77 -32.51 -7.23
CA ASN A 148 16.04 -31.07 -7.19
C ASN A 148 15.75 -30.50 -5.80
N PHE A 149 14.61 -30.88 -5.20
CA PHE A 149 14.26 -30.50 -3.84
C PHE A 149 15.32 -30.95 -2.83
N GLU A 150 15.72 -32.22 -2.86
CA GLU A 150 16.72 -32.77 -1.94
C GLU A 150 18.07 -32.06 -2.08
N ASN A 151 18.52 -31.79 -3.31
CA ASN A 151 19.79 -31.13 -3.58
C ASN A 151 19.81 -29.70 -3.04
N VAL A 152 18.76 -28.91 -3.28
CA VAL A 152 18.65 -27.55 -2.74
C VAL A 152 18.58 -27.60 -1.22
N MET A 153 17.78 -28.51 -0.65
CA MET A 153 17.63 -28.63 0.80
C MET A 153 18.93 -28.98 1.52
N LYS A 154 19.74 -29.90 0.99
CA LYS A 154 21.04 -30.28 1.57
C LYS A 154 22.03 -29.12 1.62
N GLN A 155 21.88 -28.14 0.74
CA GLN A 155 22.72 -26.94 0.73
C GLN A 155 22.27 -25.89 1.75
N THR A 156 21.02 -25.97 2.24
CA THR A 156 20.55 -25.06 3.29
C THR A 156 21.17 -25.42 4.64
N THR A 157 21.60 -24.41 5.37
CA THR A 157 22.12 -24.59 6.72
C THR A 157 21.04 -25.05 7.72
N LEU A 158 19.76 -24.73 7.44
CA LEU A 158 18.64 -25.23 8.24
C LEU A 158 18.67 -26.75 8.33
N HIS A 159 18.89 -27.38 7.17
CA HIS A 159 18.95 -28.82 7.04
C HIS A 159 20.20 -29.39 7.73
N GLN A 160 21.32 -28.67 7.69
CA GLN A 160 22.53 -29.04 8.41
C GLN A 160 22.33 -29.01 9.94
N ARG A 161 21.60 -28.00 10.46
CA ARG A 161 21.32 -27.85 11.89
C ARG A 161 20.20 -28.77 12.39
N ILE A 162 19.12 -28.89 11.61
CA ILE A 162 17.92 -29.67 11.91
C ILE A 162 17.61 -30.53 10.69
N PRO A 163 18.14 -31.77 10.61
CA PRO A 163 17.90 -32.63 9.47
C PRO A 163 16.40 -32.93 9.28
N PHE A 164 15.94 -32.79 8.05
CA PHE A 164 14.57 -33.12 7.64
C PHE A 164 14.50 -34.55 7.11
N ASP A 165 13.46 -35.30 7.50
CA ASP A 165 13.27 -36.68 7.03
C ASP A 165 12.81 -36.72 5.58
N MET A 166 13.76 -36.95 4.68
CA MET A 166 13.53 -37.08 3.24
C MET A 166 12.73 -38.33 2.83
N ASN A 167 12.47 -39.24 3.78
CA ASN A 167 11.63 -40.43 3.59
C ASN A 167 10.30 -40.33 4.33
N GLY A 168 10.02 -39.18 4.96
CA GLY A 168 8.84 -38.94 5.77
C GLY A 168 7.54 -38.93 4.96
N GLU A 169 6.42 -38.98 5.69
CA GLU A 169 5.07 -39.00 5.10
C GLU A 169 4.80 -37.77 4.23
N PHE A 170 5.22 -36.58 4.70
CA PHE A 170 5.10 -35.34 3.94
C PHE A 170 5.70 -35.44 2.54
N VAL A 171 6.94 -35.92 2.41
CA VAL A 171 7.60 -36.09 1.10
C VAL A 171 6.84 -37.07 0.21
N ARG A 172 6.34 -38.16 0.78
CA ARG A 172 5.58 -39.18 0.03
C ARG A 172 4.26 -38.66 -0.50
N LEU A 173 3.61 -37.72 0.20
CA LEU A 173 2.36 -37.11 -0.25
C LEU A 173 2.55 -36.22 -1.49
N TYR A 174 3.68 -35.52 -1.59
CA TYR A 174 3.97 -34.67 -2.76
C TYR A 174 4.65 -35.43 -3.90
N PHE A 175 5.70 -36.19 -3.61
CA PHE A 175 6.54 -36.84 -4.63
C PHE A 175 6.19 -38.31 -4.91
N GLY A 176 5.24 -38.88 -4.16
CA GLY A 176 4.87 -40.29 -4.26
C GLY A 176 5.78 -41.20 -3.43
N ARG A 177 5.38 -42.46 -3.31
CA ARG A 177 6.06 -43.45 -2.45
C ARG A 177 7.45 -43.84 -2.97
N ASP A 178 7.61 -43.82 -4.29
CA ASP A 178 8.83 -44.06 -5.06
C ASP A 178 9.57 -42.76 -5.43
N LYS A 179 9.01 -41.59 -5.08
CA LYS A 179 9.58 -40.25 -5.33
C LYS A 179 9.73 -39.89 -6.82
N SER A 180 8.98 -40.55 -7.70
CA SER A 180 9.05 -40.34 -9.16
C SER A 180 8.18 -39.18 -9.64
N ARG A 181 7.18 -38.76 -8.86
CA ARG A 181 6.30 -37.65 -9.24
C ARG A 181 7.07 -36.33 -9.19
N GLN A 182 6.88 -35.51 -10.20
CA GLN A 182 7.36 -34.14 -10.25
C GLN A 182 6.18 -33.19 -10.00
N ILE A 183 6.46 -32.02 -9.43
CA ILE A 183 5.44 -31.04 -9.07
C ILE A 183 5.54 -29.79 -9.95
N SER A 184 4.39 -29.29 -10.39
CA SER A 184 4.26 -28.06 -11.17
C SER A 184 4.44 -26.81 -10.31
N TYR A 185 4.53 -25.62 -10.91
CA TYR A 185 4.62 -24.34 -10.19
C TYR A 185 3.49 -24.15 -9.15
N SER A 186 2.24 -24.42 -9.54
CA SER A 186 1.08 -24.27 -8.65
C SER A 186 1.10 -25.26 -7.47
N GLU A 187 1.63 -26.47 -7.68
CA GLU A 187 1.78 -27.44 -6.61
C GLU A 187 2.99 -27.11 -5.73
N PHE A 188 4.07 -26.60 -6.33
CA PHE A 188 5.26 -26.17 -5.63
C PHE A 188 5.00 -24.99 -4.68
N SER A 189 4.19 -24.00 -5.09
CA SER A 189 3.85 -22.88 -4.23
C SER A 189 3.12 -23.32 -2.96
N GLN A 190 2.19 -24.27 -3.09
CA GLN A 190 1.51 -24.89 -1.96
C GLN A 190 2.45 -25.78 -1.14
N PHE A 191 3.25 -26.62 -1.80
CA PHE A 191 4.28 -27.44 -1.16
C PHE A 191 5.23 -26.62 -0.29
N LEU A 192 5.71 -25.48 -0.79
CA LEU A 192 6.63 -24.61 -0.07
C LEU A 192 5.99 -24.04 1.20
N HIS A 193 4.72 -23.66 1.12
CA HIS A 193 3.93 -23.22 2.27
C HIS A 193 3.81 -24.32 3.32
N ASP A 194 3.35 -25.50 2.90
CA ASP A 194 3.10 -26.64 3.80
C ASP A 194 4.41 -27.20 4.38
N PHE A 195 5.51 -27.11 3.62
CA PHE A 195 6.83 -27.53 4.06
C PHE A 195 7.33 -26.72 5.25
N HIS A 196 7.09 -25.40 5.27
CA HIS A 196 7.50 -24.56 6.41
C HIS A 196 6.77 -24.93 7.70
N GLU A 197 5.49 -25.28 7.60
CA GLU A 197 4.71 -25.75 8.75
C GLU A 197 5.19 -27.13 9.19
N GLU A 198 5.44 -28.05 8.26
CA GLU A 198 5.92 -29.38 8.59
C GLU A 198 7.32 -29.36 9.22
N TYR A 199 8.21 -28.50 8.74
CA TYR A 199 9.55 -28.35 9.28
C TYR A 199 9.53 -27.90 10.74
N ALA A 200 8.63 -26.97 11.08
CA ALA A 200 8.46 -26.52 12.46
C ALA A 200 8.04 -27.69 13.38
N LYS A 201 7.17 -28.59 12.91
CA LYS A 201 6.79 -29.80 13.65
C LYS A 201 7.95 -30.77 13.83
N VAL A 202 8.73 -31.00 12.76
CA VAL A 202 9.93 -31.85 12.80
C VAL A 202 10.94 -31.28 13.80
N ALA A 203 11.15 -29.97 13.80
CA ALA A 203 12.00 -29.29 14.76
C ALA A 203 11.49 -29.49 16.20
N PHE A 204 10.20 -29.27 16.48
CA PHE A 204 9.63 -29.51 17.81
C PHE A 204 9.84 -30.97 18.26
N LYS A 205 9.51 -31.94 17.40
CA LYS A 205 9.64 -33.37 17.69
C LYS A 205 11.09 -33.78 17.98
N LYS A 206 12.08 -33.15 17.33
CA LYS A 206 13.50 -33.39 17.62
C LYS A 206 13.87 -33.06 19.07
N TYR A 207 13.24 -32.04 19.66
CA TYR A 207 13.50 -31.59 21.03
C TYR A 207 12.51 -32.19 22.06
N ASP A 208 11.51 -32.97 21.63
CA ASP A 208 10.60 -33.74 22.48
C ASP A 208 10.68 -35.25 22.14
N PRO A 209 11.82 -35.92 22.40
CA PRO A 209 12.01 -37.33 22.04
C PRO A 209 11.08 -38.27 22.82
N GLU A 210 10.64 -37.86 24.00
CA GLU A 210 9.73 -38.62 24.87
C GLU A 210 8.25 -38.47 24.46
N GLY A 211 7.93 -37.54 23.55
CA GLY A 211 6.57 -37.30 23.08
C GLY A 211 5.66 -36.74 24.18
N THR A 212 6.20 -35.95 25.09
CA THR A 212 5.46 -35.35 26.21
C THR A 212 4.51 -34.23 25.75
N GLY A 213 4.74 -33.67 24.56
CA GLY A 213 4.07 -32.49 24.04
C GLY A 213 4.68 -31.17 24.54
N PHE A 214 5.87 -31.22 25.15
CA PHE A 214 6.54 -30.07 25.75
C PHE A 214 8.03 -30.02 25.43
N ILE A 215 8.56 -28.81 25.23
CA ILE A 215 10.00 -28.54 25.08
C ILE A 215 10.46 -27.49 26.11
N SER A 216 11.76 -27.35 26.35
CA SER A 216 12.25 -26.29 27.24
C SER A 216 12.19 -24.91 26.57
N ALA A 217 12.23 -23.84 27.38
CA ALA A 217 12.36 -22.48 26.87
C ALA A 217 13.62 -22.24 26.01
N LEU A 218 14.72 -22.95 26.31
CA LEU A 218 15.96 -22.87 25.54
C LEU A 218 15.80 -23.55 24.18
N ASP A 219 15.17 -24.73 24.15
CA ASP A 219 14.89 -25.45 22.91
C ASP A 219 13.94 -24.63 22.02
N PHE A 220 12.90 -24.03 22.60
CA PHE A 220 12.01 -23.12 21.90
C PHE A 220 12.77 -21.97 21.24
N ASN A 221 13.63 -21.29 22.01
CA ASN A 221 14.45 -20.19 21.49
C ASN A 221 15.34 -20.65 20.33
N ASP A 222 16.02 -21.79 20.49
CA ASP A 222 16.90 -22.34 19.47
C ASP A 222 16.14 -22.70 18.18
N ILE A 223 14.96 -23.30 18.29
CA ILE A 223 14.11 -23.64 17.14
C ILE A 223 13.63 -22.36 16.43
N ILE A 224 13.08 -21.39 17.16
CA ILE A 224 12.53 -20.16 16.56
C ILE A 224 13.64 -19.35 15.88
N LEU A 225 14.80 -19.19 16.52
CA LEU A 225 15.94 -18.51 15.91
C LEU A 225 16.50 -19.27 14.70
N SER A 226 16.40 -20.60 14.69
CA SER A 226 16.80 -21.40 13.55
C SER A 226 15.82 -21.29 12.39
N VAL A 227 14.50 -21.38 12.62
CA VAL A 227 13.50 -21.55 11.56
C VAL A 227 12.87 -20.21 11.14
N LYS A 228 12.63 -19.29 12.09
CA LYS A 228 11.77 -18.11 11.92
C LYS A 228 12.45 -16.79 12.30
N SER A 229 13.78 -16.75 12.49
CA SER A 229 14.53 -15.52 12.81
C SER A 229 14.24 -14.37 11.83
N HIS A 230 14.09 -14.68 10.54
CA HIS A 230 13.76 -13.72 9.48
C HIS A 230 12.43 -12.95 9.67
N LEU A 231 11.51 -13.47 10.49
CA LEU A 231 10.22 -12.81 10.78
C LEU A 231 10.28 -11.90 12.01
N LEU A 232 11.38 -11.91 12.75
CA LEU A 232 11.52 -11.25 14.04
C LEU A 232 12.49 -10.07 13.96
N THR A 233 12.18 -8.99 14.66
CA THR A 233 13.16 -7.92 14.89
C THR A 233 14.25 -8.38 15.87
N PRO A 234 15.46 -7.77 15.83
CA PRO A 234 16.54 -8.10 16.74
C PRO A 234 16.15 -7.99 18.22
N ASP A 235 15.31 -7.02 18.55
CA ASP A 235 14.83 -6.80 19.92
C ASP A 235 13.94 -7.97 20.40
N VAL A 236 13.06 -8.48 19.53
CA VAL A 236 12.26 -9.68 19.87
C VAL A 236 13.14 -10.92 19.96
N GLN A 237 14.09 -11.10 19.02
CA GLN A 237 15.02 -12.23 19.04
C GLN A 237 15.81 -12.31 20.36
N ALA A 238 16.24 -11.17 20.91
CA ALA A 238 16.97 -11.11 22.18
C ALA A 238 16.12 -11.48 23.40
N ASN A 239 14.79 -11.35 23.30
CA ASN A 239 13.87 -11.48 24.44
C ASN A 239 12.92 -12.69 24.35
N LEU A 240 13.10 -13.59 23.38
CA LEU A 240 12.23 -14.77 23.18
C LEU A 240 12.08 -15.64 24.45
N ILE A 241 13.15 -15.82 25.22
CA ILE A 241 13.11 -16.63 26.45
C ILE A 241 12.19 -15.99 27.50
N ALA A 242 12.10 -14.66 27.56
CA ALA A 242 11.24 -13.98 28.52
C ALA A 242 9.75 -14.26 28.26
N LEU A 243 9.36 -14.52 27.01
CA LEU A 243 7.97 -14.84 26.62
C LEU A 243 7.48 -16.16 27.19
N THR A 244 8.40 -17.10 27.39
CA THR A 244 8.09 -18.41 27.99
C THR A 244 7.82 -18.30 29.49
N ARG A 245 8.17 -17.19 30.16
CA ARG A 245 8.02 -17.00 31.61
C ARG A 245 6.63 -16.54 32.05
N GLY A 246 5.70 -16.30 31.11
CA GLY A 246 4.32 -15.91 31.39
C GLY A 246 3.46 -16.99 32.10
N GLY A 247 3.98 -18.20 32.27
CA GLY A 247 3.44 -19.21 33.18
C GLY A 247 4.31 -19.29 34.43
N SER A 248 3.75 -18.92 35.58
CA SER A 248 4.40 -18.85 36.90
C SER A 248 5.05 -20.17 37.35
N SER A 249 6.26 -20.51 36.87
CA SER A 249 7.13 -21.52 37.50
C SER A 249 8.58 -21.49 36.95
N PRO A 250 9.60 -21.68 37.83
CA PRO A 250 10.97 -21.92 37.40
C PRO A 250 11.05 -23.32 36.77
N GLY A 251 11.39 -23.37 35.47
CA GLY A 251 11.29 -24.60 34.66
C GLY A 251 10.27 -24.53 33.52
N SER A 252 9.88 -23.31 33.10
CA SER A 252 8.84 -23.10 32.10
C SER A 252 9.06 -23.92 30.83
N LYS A 253 8.13 -24.85 30.61
CA LYS A 253 8.05 -25.69 29.42
C LYS A 253 7.12 -25.03 28.42
N VAL A 254 7.46 -25.09 27.15
CA VAL A 254 6.63 -24.63 26.05
C VAL A 254 5.86 -25.81 25.49
N SER A 255 4.52 -25.73 25.49
CA SER A 255 3.67 -26.76 24.90
C SER A 255 3.69 -26.67 23.38
N TYR A 256 3.38 -27.79 22.71
CA TYR A 256 3.24 -27.80 21.24
C TYR A 256 2.19 -26.80 20.74
N ALA A 257 1.06 -26.64 21.45
CA ALA A 257 0.03 -25.68 21.09
C ALA A 257 0.52 -24.23 21.15
N TYR A 258 1.31 -23.88 22.19
CA TYR A 258 1.93 -22.55 22.29
C TYR A 258 2.93 -22.32 21.16
N PHE A 259 3.77 -23.32 20.86
CA PHE A 259 4.74 -23.25 19.78
C PHE A 259 4.07 -23.00 18.42
N VAL A 260 3.02 -23.75 18.08
CA VAL A 260 2.26 -23.59 16.82
C VAL A 260 1.56 -22.22 16.76
N ALA A 261 0.94 -21.78 17.86
CA ALA A 261 0.32 -20.46 17.92
C ALA A 261 1.36 -19.34 17.74
N PHE A 262 2.55 -19.49 18.33
CA PHE A 262 3.63 -18.52 18.16
C PHE A 262 4.09 -18.44 16.69
N THR A 263 4.32 -19.58 16.03
CA THR A 263 4.74 -19.59 14.61
C THR A 263 3.63 -19.08 13.68
N SER A 264 2.38 -19.45 13.95
CA SER A 264 1.20 -18.97 13.21
C SER A 264 1.05 -17.45 13.33
N LEU A 265 1.19 -16.90 14.54
CA LEU A 265 1.16 -15.45 14.78
C LEU A 265 2.18 -14.72 13.90
N LEU A 266 3.43 -15.19 13.87
CA LEU A 266 4.50 -14.57 13.08
C LEU A 266 4.20 -14.60 11.58
N ASN A 267 3.69 -15.73 11.07
CA ASN A 267 3.30 -15.86 9.66
C ASN A 267 2.13 -14.92 9.32
N ASN A 268 1.22 -14.69 10.27
CA ASN A 268 -0.01 -13.93 10.07
C ASN A 268 0.08 -12.46 10.54
N MET A 269 1.28 -11.91 10.76
CA MET A 269 1.45 -10.53 11.25
C MET A 269 0.80 -9.47 10.35
N GLU A 270 0.75 -9.68 9.03
CA GLU A 270 0.04 -8.76 8.12
C GLU A 270 -1.48 -8.84 8.27
N LEU A 271 -2.02 -10.00 8.63
CA LEU A 271 -3.44 -10.15 9.00
C LEU A 271 -3.72 -9.46 10.34
N ILE A 272 -2.83 -9.60 11.32
CA ILE A 272 -2.92 -8.90 12.61
C ILE A 272 -2.92 -7.38 12.42
N LYS A 273 -2.05 -6.85 11.55
CA LYS A 273 -2.02 -5.42 11.22
C LYS A 273 -3.33 -4.97 10.56
N LYS A 274 -3.93 -5.79 9.69
CA LYS A 274 -5.25 -5.49 9.09
C LYS A 274 -6.35 -5.49 10.13
N LEU A 275 -6.35 -6.45 11.07
CA LEU A 275 -7.30 -6.49 12.18
C LEU A 275 -7.19 -5.25 13.07
N TYR A 276 -5.97 -4.84 13.39
CA TYR A 276 -5.73 -3.60 14.12
C TYR A 276 -6.30 -2.39 13.36
N LEU A 277 -6.03 -2.26 12.06
CA LEU A 277 -6.55 -1.15 11.26
C LEU A 277 -8.08 -1.19 11.15
N GLN A 278 -8.69 -2.37 11.15
CA GLN A 278 -10.13 -2.52 11.22
C GLN A 278 -10.68 -2.03 12.58
N ALA A 279 -10.02 -2.39 13.68
CA ALA A 279 -10.38 -1.93 15.03
C ALA A 279 -10.29 -0.40 15.17
N THR A 280 -9.29 0.22 14.54
CA THR A 280 -9.02 1.66 14.65
C THR A 280 -9.64 2.52 13.55
N SER A 281 -10.43 1.93 12.64
CA SER A 281 -10.96 2.62 11.45
C SER A 281 -9.86 3.27 10.58
N ASN A 282 -8.79 2.51 10.30
CA ASN A 282 -7.60 2.89 9.52
C ASN A 282 -6.74 4.00 10.16
N LYS A 283 -6.78 4.14 11.50
CA LYS A 283 -5.92 5.08 12.23
C LYS A 283 -4.72 4.35 12.84
N PHE A 284 -3.53 4.90 12.65
CA PHE A 284 -2.29 4.25 13.09
C PHE A 284 -1.94 4.53 14.55
N ASP A 285 -2.43 5.64 15.11
CA ASP A 285 -1.96 6.19 16.39
C ASP A 285 -2.85 5.82 17.60
N LEU A 286 -3.88 5.00 17.41
CA LEU A 286 -4.82 4.64 18.48
C LEU A 286 -4.36 3.40 19.24
N GLU A 287 -4.43 3.43 20.56
CA GLU A 287 -4.21 2.24 21.38
C GLU A 287 -5.42 1.32 21.35
N VAL A 288 -5.18 0.01 21.21
CA VAL A 288 -6.22 -1.02 21.16
C VAL A 288 -6.02 -2.03 22.29
N THR A 289 -7.09 -2.40 23.00
CA THR A 289 -7.03 -3.42 24.07
C THR A 289 -7.11 -4.85 23.53
N ARG A 290 -6.83 -5.82 24.40
CA ARG A 290 -6.94 -7.24 24.07
C ARG A 290 -8.37 -7.62 23.69
N GLU A 291 -9.35 -7.11 24.41
CA GLU A 291 -10.78 -7.38 24.20
C GLU A 291 -11.26 -6.81 22.86
N GLU A 292 -10.82 -5.60 22.51
CA GLU A 292 -11.14 -4.98 21.22
C GLU A 292 -10.55 -5.77 20.05
N MET A 293 -9.28 -6.21 20.16
CA MET A 293 -8.66 -7.07 19.16
C MET A 293 -9.37 -8.42 19.03
N LEU A 294 -9.73 -9.06 20.15
CA LEU A 294 -10.50 -10.32 20.17
C LEU A 294 -11.89 -10.14 19.54
N GLN A 295 -12.55 -9.02 19.78
CA GLN A 295 -13.85 -8.74 19.20
C GLN A 295 -13.75 -8.59 17.68
N VAL A 296 -12.73 -7.88 17.18
CA VAL A 296 -12.54 -7.71 15.74
C VAL A 296 -12.06 -9.02 15.08
N SER A 297 -11.27 -9.84 15.77
CA SER A 297 -10.86 -11.15 15.25
C SER A 297 -12.02 -12.13 15.09
N GLN A 298 -13.15 -11.96 15.80
CA GLN A 298 -14.36 -12.77 15.54
C GLN A 298 -14.89 -12.60 14.11
N THR A 299 -14.58 -11.48 13.45
CA THR A 299 -14.96 -11.25 12.05
C THR A 299 -14.04 -11.99 11.06
N MET A 300 -12.89 -12.48 11.52
CA MET A 300 -11.89 -13.22 10.74
C MET A 300 -11.42 -14.46 11.51
N SER A 301 -12.03 -15.62 11.25
CA SER A 301 -11.81 -16.87 12.00
C SER A 301 -10.42 -17.48 11.90
N GLN A 302 -9.47 -16.82 11.24
CA GLN A 302 -8.11 -17.31 10.99
C GLN A 302 -7.15 -17.02 12.15
N VAL A 303 -7.52 -16.17 13.11
CA VAL A 303 -6.66 -15.79 14.25
C VAL A 303 -7.21 -16.37 15.55
N THR A 304 -6.36 -17.09 16.29
CA THR A 304 -6.77 -17.74 17.54
C THR A 304 -6.62 -16.82 18.76
N PRO A 305 -7.39 -17.03 19.85
CA PRO A 305 -7.20 -16.28 21.09
C PRO A 305 -5.79 -16.41 21.68
N LEU A 306 -5.16 -17.58 21.52
CA LEU A 306 -3.79 -17.84 21.99
C LEU A 306 -2.76 -17.03 21.19
N GLU A 307 -2.93 -16.89 19.88
CA GLU A 307 -2.09 -16.00 19.05
C GLU A 307 -2.17 -14.54 19.53
N LEU A 308 -3.37 -14.05 19.83
CA LEU A 308 -3.54 -12.70 20.37
C LEU A 308 -2.97 -12.56 21.78
N GLU A 309 -3.08 -13.58 22.62
CA GLU A 309 -2.44 -13.57 23.94
C GLU A 309 -0.92 -13.47 23.83
N ILE A 310 -0.31 -14.26 22.94
CA ILE A 310 1.12 -14.21 22.63
C ILE A 310 1.52 -12.82 22.08
N LEU A 311 0.70 -12.23 21.20
CA LEU A 311 0.93 -10.89 20.68
C LEU A 311 1.00 -9.84 21.79
N PHE A 312 0.06 -9.86 22.74
CA PHE A 312 0.06 -8.92 23.85
C PHE A 312 1.24 -9.17 24.79
N LEU A 313 1.62 -10.43 25.04
CA LEU A 313 2.83 -10.77 25.79
C LEU A 313 4.09 -10.20 25.14
N LEU A 314 4.19 -10.25 23.81
CA LEU A 314 5.29 -9.67 23.03
C LEU A 314 5.39 -8.14 23.19
N VAL A 315 4.25 -7.44 23.19
CA VAL A 315 4.21 -5.98 23.40
C VAL A 315 4.52 -5.62 24.85
N ASP A 316 3.97 -6.39 25.81
CA ASP A 316 4.13 -6.14 27.24
C ASP A 316 5.58 -6.28 27.73
N LEU A 317 6.44 -6.99 26.97
CA LEU A 317 7.90 -6.99 27.21
C LEU A 317 8.52 -5.59 27.15
N HIS A 318 7.95 -4.69 26.33
CA HIS A 318 8.49 -3.35 26.10
C HIS A 318 7.62 -2.26 26.76
N LYS A 319 6.30 -2.46 26.80
CA LYS A 319 5.33 -1.52 27.37
C LYS A 319 4.31 -2.28 28.21
N GLN A 320 4.42 -2.20 29.53
CA GLN A 320 3.45 -2.81 30.47
C GLN A 320 2.12 -2.03 30.53
N THR A 321 1.52 -1.80 29.37
CA THR A 321 0.28 -1.02 29.23
C THR A 321 -0.94 -1.91 29.03
N GLY A 322 -0.76 -3.18 28.63
CA GLY A 322 -1.85 -4.07 28.23
C GLY A 322 -2.59 -3.59 26.97
N ARG A 323 -1.97 -2.69 26.20
CA ARG A 323 -2.50 -2.07 24.99
C ARG A 323 -1.48 -2.13 23.87
N ILE A 324 -1.95 -2.27 22.64
CA ILE A 324 -1.09 -2.31 21.46
C ILE A 324 -1.31 -1.09 20.58
N THR A 325 -0.24 -0.60 19.97
CA THR A 325 -0.27 0.38 18.87
C THR A 325 0.29 -0.23 17.59
N TYR A 326 0.08 0.44 16.46
CA TYR A 326 0.63 -0.01 15.18
C TYR A 326 2.17 -0.04 15.20
N ALA A 327 2.80 0.89 15.92
CA ALA A 327 4.24 0.94 16.08
C ALA A 327 4.77 -0.31 16.82
N ASP A 328 4.01 -0.83 17.79
CA ASP A 328 4.38 -2.04 18.52
C ASP A 328 4.29 -3.28 17.61
N LEU A 329 3.29 -3.34 16.73
CA LEU A 329 3.19 -4.40 15.71
C LEU A 329 4.38 -4.38 14.75
N GLN A 330 4.84 -3.19 14.35
CA GLN A 330 6.04 -3.02 13.51
C GLN A 330 7.34 -3.36 14.27
N ALA A 331 7.37 -3.16 15.59
CA ALA A 331 8.50 -3.51 16.43
C ALA A 331 8.61 -5.02 16.67
N ILE A 332 7.51 -5.78 16.56
CA ILE A 332 7.53 -7.25 16.67
C ILE A 332 8.01 -7.88 15.38
N ALA A 333 7.30 -7.58 14.29
CA ALA A 333 7.63 -8.03 12.96
C ALA A 333 7.67 -6.81 12.05
N PRO A 334 8.84 -6.48 11.47
CA PRO A 334 8.94 -5.33 10.59
C PRO A 334 7.97 -5.51 9.42
N ASP A 335 7.44 -4.40 8.88
CA ASP A 335 6.58 -4.46 7.70
C ASP A 335 7.23 -5.33 6.62
N GLN A 336 6.53 -6.41 6.23
CA GLN A 336 6.99 -7.26 5.16
C GLN A 336 7.00 -6.43 3.88
N TYR A 337 8.20 -5.94 3.55
CA TYR A 337 8.72 -5.49 2.25
C TYR A 337 7.98 -4.36 1.50
N MET A 338 6.65 -4.28 1.53
CA MET A 338 5.84 -3.36 0.73
C MET A 338 5.91 -1.89 1.18
N LYS A 339 6.23 -1.60 2.45
CA LYS A 339 6.38 -0.21 2.92
C LYS A 339 7.76 0.36 2.62
N LYS A 340 8.82 -0.47 2.57
CA LYS A 340 10.18 -0.05 2.18
C LYS A 340 10.26 0.28 0.68
N ILE A 341 9.49 -0.45 -0.15
CA ILE A 341 9.23 -0.11 -1.56
C ILE A 341 8.64 1.31 -1.64
N ASN A 342 7.58 1.59 -0.86
CA ASN A 342 6.94 2.92 -0.84
C ASN A 342 7.86 4.03 -0.29
N GLN A 343 8.66 3.74 0.74
CA GLN A 343 9.58 4.72 1.35
C GLN A 343 10.82 5.00 0.49
N ARG A 344 11.38 4.00 -0.19
CA ARG A 344 12.47 4.23 -1.17
C ARG A 344 11.95 4.79 -2.49
N LEU A 345 10.70 4.53 -2.89
CA LEU A 345 10.03 5.29 -3.97
C LEU A 345 9.84 6.76 -3.59
N ALA A 346 9.51 7.05 -2.32
CA ALA A 346 9.34 8.41 -1.82
C ALA A 346 10.68 9.15 -1.70
N ALA A 347 11.75 8.46 -1.29
CA ALA A 347 13.11 9.01 -1.24
C ALA A 347 13.76 9.14 -2.63
N ALA A 348 13.47 8.23 -3.57
CA ALA A 348 13.89 8.35 -4.97
C ALA A 348 13.08 9.44 -5.72
N LYS A 349 11.82 9.68 -5.32
CA LYS A 349 11.01 10.83 -5.77
C LYS A 349 11.59 12.19 -5.35
N SER A 350 12.37 12.25 -4.28
CA SER A 350 12.99 13.49 -3.80
C SER A 350 14.47 13.65 -4.22
N ALA A 351 15.12 12.60 -4.72
CA ALA A 351 16.56 12.61 -5.03
C ALA A 351 16.92 12.64 -6.53
N ALA A 352 15.98 12.43 -7.45
CA ALA A 352 16.26 12.52 -8.88
C ALA A 352 15.86 13.91 -9.45
N PRO A 353 16.79 14.73 -9.96
CA PRO A 353 16.45 15.92 -10.73
C PRO A 353 16.04 15.44 -12.14
N VAL A 354 14.79 15.02 -12.29
CA VAL A 354 14.24 14.67 -13.61
C VAL A 354 13.52 15.90 -14.14
N ASP A 355 13.97 16.37 -15.30
CA ASP A 355 13.31 17.38 -16.12
C ASP A 355 11.84 17.02 -16.34
N ARG A 356 10.97 17.53 -15.46
CA ARG A 356 9.53 17.42 -15.63
C ARG A 356 9.12 18.39 -16.71
N SER A 357 9.02 17.91 -17.95
CA SER A 357 8.43 18.68 -19.05
C SER A 357 7.11 19.31 -18.60
N VAL A 358 7.05 20.64 -18.67
CA VAL A 358 5.95 21.51 -18.22
C VAL A 358 4.59 21.03 -18.75
N VAL A 359 4.59 20.41 -19.94
CA VAL A 359 3.40 19.86 -20.60
C VAL A 359 2.78 18.68 -19.84
N SER A 360 3.58 17.79 -19.25
CA SER A 360 3.08 16.61 -18.50
C SER A 360 2.51 16.99 -17.13
N GLN A 361 2.98 18.09 -16.54
CA GLN A 361 2.42 18.66 -15.31
C GLN A 361 1.09 19.35 -15.62
N MET A 362 1.02 20.11 -16.71
CA MET A 362 -0.22 20.74 -17.16
C MET A 362 -1.31 19.71 -17.50
N LEU A 363 -0.96 18.59 -18.13
CA LEU A 363 -1.92 17.55 -18.50
C LEU A 363 -2.50 16.81 -17.29
N GLU A 364 -1.67 16.50 -16.29
CA GLU A 364 -2.14 15.85 -15.05
C GLU A 364 -3.02 16.79 -14.20
N SER A 365 -2.63 18.05 -14.10
CA SER A 365 -3.44 19.08 -13.43
C SER A 365 -4.76 19.29 -14.14
N ALA A 366 -4.76 19.33 -15.48
CA ALA A 366 -6.00 19.42 -16.27
C ALA A 366 -6.91 18.20 -16.06
N TYR A 367 -6.36 16.99 -16.01
CA TYR A 367 -7.14 15.76 -15.77
C TYR A 367 -7.78 15.73 -14.37
N ARG A 368 -7.03 16.08 -13.33
CA ARG A 368 -7.57 16.15 -11.95
C ARG A 368 -8.62 17.26 -11.84
N PHE A 369 -8.40 18.37 -12.52
CA PHE A 369 -9.33 19.48 -12.59
C PHE A 369 -10.65 19.10 -13.29
N THR A 370 -10.60 18.38 -14.42
CA THR A 370 -11.83 17.94 -15.12
C THR A 370 -12.61 16.94 -14.29
N LEU A 371 -11.96 15.98 -13.63
CA LEU A 371 -12.61 15.06 -12.70
C LEU A 371 -13.26 15.79 -11.52
N GLY A 372 -12.56 16.77 -10.94
CA GLY A 372 -13.09 17.62 -9.87
C GLY A 372 -14.28 18.48 -10.32
N ALA A 373 -14.24 19.01 -11.53
CA ALA A 373 -15.33 19.78 -12.13
C ALA A 373 -16.58 18.92 -12.40
N VAL A 374 -16.40 17.70 -12.92
CA VAL A 374 -17.50 16.73 -13.14
C VAL A 374 -18.13 16.31 -11.81
N ALA A 375 -17.30 15.95 -10.82
CA ALA A 375 -17.80 15.62 -9.48
C ALA A 375 -18.56 16.79 -8.85
N GLY A 376 -18.05 18.02 -8.98
CA GLY A 376 -18.71 19.24 -8.53
C GLY A 376 -20.03 19.51 -9.25
N ALA A 377 -20.10 19.29 -10.56
CA ALA A 377 -21.31 19.45 -11.36
C ALA A 377 -22.40 18.46 -10.96
N VAL A 378 -22.05 17.18 -10.72
CA VAL A 378 -22.98 16.15 -10.25
C VAL A 378 -23.50 16.50 -8.85
N GLY A 379 -22.62 16.89 -7.93
CA GLY A 379 -23.01 17.32 -6.58
C GLY A 379 -23.93 18.54 -6.60
N ALA A 380 -23.60 19.56 -7.40
CA ALA A 380 -24.42 20.76 -7.56
C ALA A 380 -25.81 20.42 -8.11
N THR A 381 -25.89 19.51 -9.09
CA THR A 381 -27.18 19.07 -9.67
C THR A 381 -28.03 18.32 -8.65
N ALA A 382 -27.43 17.45 -7.84
CA ALA A 382 -28.14 16.68 -6.82
C ALA A 382 -28.74 17.56 -5.71
N VAL A 383 -28.03 18.61 -5.30
CA VAL A 383 -28.45 19.53 -4.22
C VAL A 383 -29.36 20.67 -4.75
N TYR A 384 -29.36 20.91 -6.06
CA TYR A 384 -30.03 22.05 -6.69
C TYR A 384 -31.53 22.24 -6.31
N PRO A 385 -32.37 21.18 -6.24
CA PRO A 385 -33.77 21.34 -5.84
C PRO A 385 -33.94 21.92 -4.42
N ILE A 386 -33.03 21.58 -3.51
CA ILE A 386 -33.04 22.09 -2.13
C ILE A 386 -32.63 23.56 -2.11
N ASP A 387 -31.62 23.94 -2.90
CA ASP A 387 -31.18 25.33 -3.05
C ASP A 387 -32.28 26.23 -3.62
N LEU A 388 -33.04 25.74 -4.60
CA LEU A 388 -34.15 26.50 -5.19
C LEU A 388 -35.28 26.74 -4.18
N VAL A 389 -35.64 25.72 -3.40
CA VAL A 389 -36.64 25.87 -2.34
C VAL A 389 -36.17 26.84 -1.26
N LYS A 390 -34.89 26.74 -0.85
CA LYS A 390 -34.29 27.64 0.15
C LYS A 390 -34.29 29.10 -0.32
N THR A 391 -33.89 29.35 -1.57
CA THR A 391 -33.82 30.71 -2.13
C THR A 391 -35.18 31.36 -2.26
N ARG A 392 -36.22 30.63 -2.69
CA ARG A 392 -37.62 31.13 -2.72
C ARG A 392 -38.16 31.42 -1.33
N MET A 393 -37.92 30.51 -0.38
CA MET A 393 -38.30 30.73 1.02
C MET A 393 -37.62 31.96 1.62
N GLN A 394 -36.36 32.23 1.28
CA GLN A 394 -35.62 33.41 1.74
C GLN A 394 -36.01 34.70 1.01
N ASN A 395 -36.46 34.61 -0.25
CA ASN A 395 -36.88 35.77 -1.05
C ASN A 395 -38.32 36.21 -0.77
N GLN A 396 -39.12 35.39 -0.09
CA GLN A 396 -40.46 35.75 0.35
C GLN A 396 -40.41 36.94 1.32
N ARG A 397 -40.67 38.16 0.81
CA ARG A 397 -40.76 39.37 1.64
C ARG A 397 -42.07 39.35 2.43
N SER A 398 -42.01 39.56 3.75
CA SER A 398 -43.17 39.68 4.67
C SER A 398 -44.05 40.92 4.44
N GLY A 399 -44.12 41.45 3.22
CA GLY A 399 -44.61 42.81 2.93
C GLY A 399 -45.74 42.89 1.89
N SER A 400 -46.69 41.95 1.89
CA SER A 400 -47.96 42.16 1.18
C SER A 400 -49.04 42.53 2.20
N PHE A 401 -49.84 43.54 1.88
CA PHE A 401 -50.81 44.25 2.74
C PHE A 401 -51.99 43.37 3.26
N VAL A 402 -51.92 42.06 3.02
CA VAL A 402 -52.80 41.00 3.53
C VAL A 402 -51.86 39.86 3.92
N GLY A 403 -51.75 39.56 5.22
CA GLY A 403 -50.69 38.73 5.83
C GLY A 403 -50.65 37.24 5.48
N GLU A 404 -50.90 36.84 4.23
CA GLU A 404 -50.69 35.46 3.77
C GLU A 404 -49.26 35.26 3.22
N LEU A 405 -48.51 34.39 3.87
CA LEU A 405 -47.23 33.88 3.38
C LEU A 405 -47.48 33.01 2.12
N MET A 406 -46.76 33.29 1.02
CA MET A 406 -46.88 32.56 -0.26
C MET A 406 -46.61 31.05 -0.12
N TYR A 407 -45.69 30.68 0.78
CA TYR A 407 -45.33 29.31 1.13
C TYR A 407 -45.43 29.09 2.64
N ARG A 408 -46.14 28.03 3.08
CA ARG A 408 -46.30 27.71 4.52
C ARG A 408 -45.07 27.02 5.11
N ASN A 409 -44.38 26.23 4.31
CA ASN A 409 -43.14 25.52 4.66
C ASN A 409 -42.38 25.10 3.38
N SER A 410 -41.15 24.61 3.53
CA SER A 410 -40.30 24.17 2.40
C SER A 410 -40.94 23.06 1.55
N ILE A 411 -41.76 22.19 2.16
CA ILE A 411 -42.45 21.10 1.46
C ILE A 411 -43.61 21.65 0.60
N ASP A 412 -44.35 22.63 1.11
CA ASP A 412 -45.41 23.36 0.40
C ASP A 412 -44.82 24.14 -0.78
N CYS A 413 -43.66 24.78 -0.59
CA CYS A 413 -42.91 25.42 -1.67
C CYS A 413 -42.56 24.41 -2.78
N CYS A 414 -41.91 23.29 -2.43
CA CYS A 414 -41.55 22.24 -3.39
C CYS A 414 -42.77 21.70 -4.17
N LYS A 415 -43.86 21.39 -3.47
CA LYS A 415 -45.11 20.88 -4.10
C LYS A 415 -45.72 21.90 -5.06
N LYS A 416 -45.76 23.18 -4.69
CA LYS A 416 -46.26 24.26 -5.55
C LYS A 416 -45.37 24.46 -6.79
N VAL A 417 -44.04 24.41 -6.63
CA VAL A 417 -43.11 24.50 -7.79
C VAL A 417 -43.36 23.36 -8.77
N ILE A 418 -43.45 22.11 -8.29
CA ILE A 418 -43.72 20.96 -9.17
C ILE A 418 -45.09 21.08 -9.86
N ARG A 419 -46.11 21.56 -9.15
CA ARG A 419 -47.48 21.68 -9.68
C ARG A 419 -47.63 22.80 -10.71
N HIS A 420 -46.95 23.93 -10.52
CA HIS A 420 -47.11 25.13 -11.37
C HIS A 420 -46.01 25.28 -12.44
N GLU A 421 -44.79 24.82 -12.18
CA GLU A 421 -43.64 24.95 -13.10
C GLU A 421 -43.13 23.60 -13.64
N GLY A 422 -43.68 22.48 -13.15
CA GLY A 422 -43.30 21.13 -13.54
C GLY A 422 -41.99 20.66 -12.87
N PHE A 423 -41.64 19.40 -13.12
CA PHE A 423 -40.44 18.77 -12.54
C PHE A 423 -39.14 19.51 -12.92
N PHE A 424 -39.02 19.98 -14.16
CA PHE A 424 -37.87 20.76 -14.62
C PHE A 424 -37.82 22.19 -14.02
N GLY A 425 -38.92 22.68 -13.43
CA GLY A 425 -38.95 23.95 -12.71
C GLY A 425 -38.01 23.98 -11.50
N LEU A 426 -37.79 22.82 -10.85
CA LEU A 426 -36.83 22.66 -9.75
C LEU A 426 -35.37 22.88 -10.17
N TYR A 427 -35.06 22.86 -11.46
CA TYR A 427 -33.71 23.04 -12.01
C TYR A 427 -33.50 24.40 -12.71
N ARG A 428 -34.45 25.33 -12.56
CA ARG A 428 -34.37 26.67 -13.16
C ARG A 428 -33.22 27.46 -12.55
N GLY A 429 -32.21 27.79 -13.37
CA GLY A 429 -30.96 28.45 -12.95
C GLY A 429 -29.75 27.52 -12.77
N LEU A 430 -29.90 26.20 -13.02
CA LEU A 430 -28.81 25.22 -12.93
C LEU A 430 -27.68 25.50 -13.93
N VAL A 431 -28.01 25.95 -15.14
CA VAL A 431 -27.02 26.24 -16.18
C VAL A 431 -25.99 27.30 -15.74
N PRO A 432 -26.37 28.50 -15.25
CA PRO A 432 -25.42 29.45 -14.69
C PRO A 432 -24.61 28.91 -13.52
N GLN A 433 -25.21 28.08 -12.65
CA GLN A 433 -24.49 27.43 -11.54
C GLN A 433 -23.40 26.49 -12.07
N LEU A 434 -23.72 25.62 -13.03
CA LEU A 434 -22.78 24.67 -13.62
C LEU A 434 -21.66 25.35 -14.41
N MET A 435 -21.98 26.44 -15.12
CA MET A 435 -20.98 27.26 -15.80
C MET A 435 -19.98 27.91 -14.82
N GLY A 436 -20.39 28.16 -13.58
CA GLY A 436 -19.53 28.73 -12.54
C GLY A 436 -18.62 27.74 -11.82
N VAL A 437 -18.97 26.45 -11.78
CA VAL A 437 -18.22 25.45 -10.98
C VAL A 437 -16.77 25.31 -11.42
N ALA A 438 -16.52 25.19 -12.72
CA ALA A 438 -15.16 25.00 -13.22
C ALA A 438 -14.28 26.26 -13.02
N PRO A 439 -14.70 27.47 -13.44
CA PRO A 439 -13.94 28.70 -13.19
C PRO A 439 -13.71 28.96 -11.69
N GLU A 440 -14.71 28.72 -10.85
CA GLU A 440 -14.60 28.87 -9.38
C GLU A 440 -13.47 27.99 -8.83
N LYS A 441 -13.46 26.70 -9.18
CA LYS A 441 -12.42 25.77 -8.72
C LYS A 441 -11.04 26.10 -9.27
N ALA A 442 -10.96 26.54 -10.53
CA ALA A 442 -9.70 26.86 -11.20
C ALA A 442 -8.99 28.03 -10.51
N ILE A 443 -9.74 29.12 -10.28
CA ILE A 443 -9.21 30.35 -9.68
C ILE A 443 -8.82 30.10 -8.23
N LYS A 444 -9.68 29.41 -7.46
CA LYS A 444 -9.39 29.09 -6.07
C LYS A 444 -8.10 28.29 -5.91
N LEU A 445 -7.92 27.23 -6.70
CA LEU A 445 -6.74 26.38 -6.63
C LEU A 445 -5.50 27.15 -7.09
N THR A 446 -5.57 27.84 -8.23
CA THR A 446 -4.44 28.59 -8.79
C THR A 446 -3.96 29.69 -7.83
N THR A 447 -4.86 30.48 -7.26
CA THR A 447 -4.48 31.53 -6.30
C THR A 447 -3.95 30.93 -5.00
N ASN A 448 -4.53 29.81 -4.52
CA ASN A 448 -4.06 29.17 -3.31
C ASN A 448 -2.64 28.62 -3.47
N ASP A 449 -2.35 27.95 -4.59
CA ASP A 449 -1.05 27.39 -4.91
C ASP A 449 0.01 28.49 -5.08
N LEU A 450 -0.29 29.55 -5.84
CA LEU A 450 0.64 30.67 -6.06
C LEU A 450 1.01 31.40 -4.75
N VAL A 451 0.07 31.54 -3.82
CA VAL A 451 0.33 32.19 -2.53
C VAL A 451 1.08 31.23 -1.60
N ARG A 452 0.71 29.94 -1.56
CA ARG A 452 1.42 28.92 -0.78
C ARG A 452 2.88 28.77 -1.22
N ASP A 453 3.16 28.82 -2.51
CA ASP A 453 4.52 28.74 -3.06
C ASP A 453 5.41 29.88 -2.57
N LYS A 454 4.86 31.09 -2.41
CA LYS A 454 5.59 32.26 -1.89
C LYS A 454 5.90 32.17 -0.39
N PHE A 455 5.11 31.41 0.38
CA PHE A 455 5.30 31.23 1.82
C PHE A 455 5.98 29.91 2.19
N THR A 456 6.30 29.05 1.21
CA THR A 456 6.95 27.76 1.45
C THR A 456 8.44 27.97 1.73
N THR A 457 8.87 27.65 2.94
CA THR A 457 10.31 27.62 3.30
C THR A 457 10.66 26.22 3.81
N LYS A 458 11.63 25.56 3.18
CA LYS A 458 12.06 24.17 3.51
C LYS A 458 10.91 23.14 3.56
N GLY A 459 9.92 23.28 2.68
CA GLY A 459 8.81 22.32 2.55
C GLY A 459 7.75 22.39 3.67
N GLN A 460 7.82 23.39 4.55
CA GLN A 460 6.78 23.67 5.54
C GLN A 460 6.22 25.07 5.30
N ILE A 461 4.89 25.19 5.40
CA ILE A 461 4.18 26.47 5.31
C ILE A 461 3.77 26.84 6.74
N PRO A 462 4.17 28.02 7.25
CA PRO A 462 3.74 28.45 8.57
C PRO A 462 2.22 28.73 8.57
N LEU A 463 1.56 28.51 9.72
CA LEU A 463 0.10 28.64 9.85
C LEU A 463 -0.45 29.98 9.33
N TYR A 464 0.26 31.10 9.57
CA TYR A 464 -0.14 32.41 9.04
C TYR A 464 -0.13 32.45 7.50
N GLY A 465 0.82 31.76 6.87
CA GLY A 465 0.92 31.65 5.41
C GLY A 465 -0.22 30.83 4.83
N GLU A 466 -0.66 29.78 5.52
CA GLU A 466 -1.86 29.03 5.13
C GLU A 466 -3.14 29.87 5.23
N VAL A 467 -3.27 30.65 6.32
CA VAL A 467 -4.42 31.55 6.52
C VAL A 467 -4.47 32.63 5.45
N ILE A 468 -3.33 33.26 5.12
CA ILE A 468 -3.24 34.29 4.08
C ILE A 468 -3.54 33.68 2.69
N ALA A 469 -2.99 32.50 2.39
CA ALA A 469 -3.29 31.81 1.14
C ALA A 469 -4.77 31.43 1.00
N GLY A 470 -5.41 31.02 2.10
CA GLY A 470 -6.85 30.77 2.16
C GLY A 470 -7.67 32.05 1.94
N ALA A 471 -7.29 33.15 2.59
CA ALA A 471 -7.96 34.44 2.47
C ALA A 471 -7.84 35.04 1.06
N CYS A 472 -6.64 35.03 0.46
CA CYS A 472 -6.42 35.51 -0.91
C CYS A 472 -7.16 34.66 -1.94
N ALA A 473 -7.14 33.33 -1.78
CA ALA A 473 -7.89 32.44 -2.66
C ALA A 473 -9.40 32.71 -2.57
N GLY A 474 -9.94 32.82 -1.35
CA GLY A 474 -11.35 33.18 -1.12
C GLY A 474 -11.73 34.55 -1.71
N GLY A 475 -10.91 35.58 -1.48
CA GLY A 475 -11.14 36.91 -2.03
C GLY A 475 -11.14 36.94 -3.56
N SER A 476 -10.16 36.27 -4.19
CA SER A 476 -10.09 36.17 -5.65
C SER A 476 -11.26 35.39 -6.25
N GLN A 477 -11.73 34.34 -5.56
CA GLN A 477 -12.89 33.55 -5.96
C GLN A 477 -14.15 34.44 -6.03
N VAL A 478 -14.40 35.26 -4.99
CA VAL A 478 -15.63 36.06 -4.87
C VAL A 478 -15.78 37.06 -6.03
N VAL A 479 -14.68 37.62 -6.55
CA VAL A 479 -14.72 38.54 -7.69
C VAL A 479 -15.34 37.87 -8.92
N PHE A 480 -15.04 36.60 -9.15
CA PHE A 480 -15.53 35.86 -10.31
C PHE A 480 -16.87 35.15 -10.08
N THR A 481 -17.13 34.68 -8.86
CA THR A 481 -18.39 33.98 -8.57
C THR A 481 -19.56 34.93 -8.37
N ASN A 482 -19.33 36.15 -7.87
CA ASN A 482 -20.40 37.08 -7.53
C ASN A 482 -21.34 37.42 -8.71
N PRO A 483 -20.87 37.76 -9.92
CA PRO A 483 -21.76 37.98 -11.07
C PRO A 483 -22.62 36.75 -11.43
N LEU A 484 -22.07 35.55 -11.29
CA LEU A 484 -22.77 34.29 -11.60
C LEU A 484 -23.83 33.96 -10.55
N GLU A 485 -23.53 34.21 -9.28
CA GLU A 485 -24.48 34.06 -8.16
C GLU A 485 -25.69 34.99 -8.32
N ILE A 486 -25.47 36.24 -8.73
CA ILE A 486 -26.56 37.19 -8.97
C ILE A 486 -27.48 36.73 -10.12
N VAL A 487 -26.91 36.22 -11.20
CA VAL A 487 -27.69 35.67 -12.32
C VAL A 487 -28.48 34.44 -11.88
N LYS A 488 -27.87 33.53 -11.10
CA LYS A 488 -28.54 32.35 -10.52
C LYS A 488 -29.75 32.78 -9.68
N ILE A 489 -29.56 33.67 -8.70
CA ILE A 489 -30.62 34.09 -7.78
C ILE A 489 -31.78 34.75 -8.54
N ARG A 490 -31.49 35.63 -9.52
CA ARG A 490 -32.53 36.29 -10.34
C ARG A 490 -33.34 35.28 -11.15
N LEU A 491 -32.69 34.27 -11.73
CA LEU A 491 -33.39 33.23 -12.49
C LEU A 491 -34.24 32.30 -11.59
N GLN A 492 -33.80 32.04 -10.36
CA GLN A 492 -34.54 31.26 -9.37
C GLN A 492 -35.78 32.02 -8.85
N VAL A 493 -35.67 33.34 -8.71
CA VAL A 493 -36.74 34.25 -8.26
C VAL A 493 -37.73 34.58 -9.39
N ALA A 494 -37.28 34.70 -10.64
CA ALA A 494 -38.15 35.03 -11.78
C ALA A 494 -39.26 33.99 -12.05
N GLY A 495 -39.19 32.79 -11.46
CA GLY A 495 -40.28 31.81 -11.49
C GLY A 495 -41.49 32.18 -10.60
N GLU A 496 -41.32 33.09 -9.64
CA GLU A 496 -42.38 33.48 -8.68
C GLU A 496 -43.46 34.41 -9.29
N ILE A 497 -43.12 35.15 -10.35
CA ILE A 497 -44.00 36.16 -10.95
C ILE A 497 -44.67 35.54 -12.18
N ALA A 498 -45.94 35.13 -12.07
CA ALA A 498 -46.73 34.53 -13.14
C ALA A 498 -47.10 35.48 -14.30
N SER A 499 -46.35 36.57 -14.52
CA SER A 499 -46.59 37.51 -15.63
C SER A 499 -45.32 38.28 -15.99
N ALA A 500 -44.52 37.74 -16.91
CA ALA A 500 -43.64 38.45 -17.85
C ALA A 500 -42.80 37.41 -18.62
N SER A 501 -42.30 37.79 -19.80
CA SER A 501 -41.54 36.96 -20.75
C SER A 501 -40.48 36.04 -20.11
N LYS A 502 -40.16 34.91 -20.78
CA LYS A 502 -39.07 34.00 -20.37
C LYS A 502 -37.77 34.78 -20.15
N VAL A 503 -37.48 35.15 -18.91
CA VAL A 503 -36.25 35.86 -18.54
C VAL A 503 -35.10 34.87 -18.68
N GLY A 504 -34.18 35.17 -19.61
CA GLY A 504 -32.98 34.38 -19.86
C GLY A 504 -31.76 34.96 -19.13
N ALA A 505 -30.70 34.17 -18.96
CA ALA A 505 -29.45 34.64 -18.34
C ALA A 505 -28.89 35.91 -19.03
N VAL A 506 -29.02 35.99 -20.36
CA VAL A 506 -28.53 37.12 -21.17
C VAL A 506 -29.35 38.40 -20.94
N SER A 507 -30.67 38.29 -20.71
CA SER A 507 -31.49 39.47 -20.41
C SER A 507 -31.18 40.05 -19.03
N VAL A 508 -30.90 39.20 -18.02
CA VAL A 508 -30.49 39.63 -16.67
C VAL A 508 -29.18 40.40 -16.70
N VAL A 509 -28.18 39.91 -17.45
CA VAL A 509 -26.88 40.59 -17.58
C VAL A 509 -27.04 41.94 -18.30
N ARG A 510 -27.90 42.00 -19.33
CA ARG A 510 -28.16 43.23 -20.09
C ARG A 510 -28.94 44.28 -19.28
N GLU A 511 -29.81 43.84 -18.37
CA GLU A 511 -30.64 44.70 -17.52
C GLU A 511 -29.85 45.31 -16.34
N LEU A 512 -28.93 44.55 -15.73
CA LEU A 512 -28.17 45.01 -14.56
C LEU A 512 -26.90 45.81 -14.91
N GLY A 513 -26.30 45.55 -16.09
CA GLY A 513 -25.00 46.13 -16.46
C GLY A 513 -23.83 45.61 -15.61
N PHE A 514 -22.59 45.87 -16.05
CA PHE A 514 -21.38 45.32 -15.40
C PHE A 514 -21.24 45.73 -13.92
N LEU A 515 -21.58 46.97 -13.57
CA LEU A 515 -21.52 47.48 -12.19
C LEU A 515 -22.72 47.02 -11.33
N GLY A 516 -23.88 46.76 -11.92
CA GLY A 516 -25.06 46.26 -11.18
C GLY A 516 -24.88 44.82 -10.69
N LEU A 517 -24.05 44.02 -11.38
CA LEU A 517 -23.67 42.67 -10.96
C LEU A 517 -22.83 42.65 -9.67
N TYR A 518 -22.13 43.74 -9.34
CA TYR A 518 -21.34 43.88 -8.11
C TYR A 518 -22.05 44.69 -7.01
N LYS A 519 -23.23 45.25 -7.27
CA LYS A 519 -23.90 46.17 -6.33
C LYS A 519 -24.34 45.51 -5.00
N VAL A 520 -24.53 44.19 -4.99
CA VAL A 520 -24.85 43.43 -3.76
C VAL A 520 -23.68 43.37 -2.77
N SER A 521 -22.44 43.66 -3.19
CA SER A 521 -21.27 43.70 -2.30
C SER A 521 -21.34 44.85 -1.28
N SER A 522 -22.08 45.92 -1.57
CA SER A 522 -22.16 47.10 -0.70
C SER A 522 -23.19 46.96 0.42
N ASP A 523 -24.24 46.15 0.23
CA ASP A 523 -25.34 46.02 1.19
C ASP A 523 -25.19 44.83 2.15
N ARG A 524 -24.05 44.12 2.11
CA ARG A 524 -23.75 42.97 3.00
C ARG A 524 -22.94 43.34 4.25
N PHE A 525 -22.65 44.62 4.45
CA PHE A 525 -22.15 45.19 5.71
C PHE A 525 -23.03 46.38 6.11
N PRO A 526 -24.04 46.20 6.98
CA PRO A 526 -24.53 47.32 7.76
C PRO A 526 -23.43 47.66 8.77
N LEU A 527 -22.72 48.77 8.54
CA LEU A 527 -22.12 49.49 9.65
C LEU A 527 -23.27 50.14 10.43
N SER A 528 -23.72 49.43 11.46
CA SER A 528 -24.34 49.99 12.67
C SER A 528 -24.24 48.97 13.79
#